data_AF-A0A1I3YDP8-F1
#
_entry.id   AF-A0A1I3YDP8-F1
#
_cell.length_a   1.000
_cell.length_b   1.000
_cell.length_c   1.000
_cell.angle_alpha   90.00
_cell.angle_beta   90.00
_cell.angle_gamma   90.00
#
_symmetry.space_group_name_H-M   'P 1'
#
loop_
_entity.id
_entity.type
_entity.pdbx_description
1 polymer ?
#
loop_
_entity_poly.entity_id
_entity_poly.type
_entity_poly.pdbx_seq_one_letter_code
_entity_poly.pdbx_strand_id
1 'polypeptide(L)'
;MQRACNELGFEIIFADSPQGKGRIERSFNTFQDRLISELRLNRIKDMDNANRYLQDVFIPTFWRSHIQVISKNDSSEFTSVPEHINLENICCLERI
;
A
#
# COMPACT_ATOMS: atom_id res chain seq x y z
N MET A 1 5.62 -0.42 14.52
CA MET A 1 5.03 -1.43 13.61
C MET A 1 4.71 -2.74 14.32
N GLN A 2 5.68 -3.45 14.91
CA GLN A 2 5.42 -4.74 15.56
C GLN A 2 4.34 -4.68 16.66
N ARG A 3 4.40 -3.66 17.54
CA ARG A 3 3.36 -3.39 18.55
C ARG A 3 1.96 -3.29 17.94
N ALA A 4 1.80 -2.39 16.96
CA ALA A 4 0.52 -2.14 16.29
C ALA A 4 -0.04 -3.41 15.62
N CYS A 5 0.81 -4.17 14.94
CA CYS A 5 0.40 -5.45 14.33
C CYS A 5 -0.08 -6.44 15.40
N ASN A 6 0.66 -6.59 16.50
CA ASN A 6 0.28 -7.49 17.59
C ASN A 6 -1.06 -7.08 18.22
N GLU A 7 -1.27 -5.78 18.49
CA GLU A 7 -2.52 -5.27 19.07
C GLU A 7 -3.73 -5.43 18.12
N LEU A 8 -3.50 -5.44 16.81
CA LEU A 8 -4.51 -5.73 15.80
C LEU A 8 -4.67 -7.23 15.50
N GLY A 9 -3.91 -8.11 16.17
CA GLY A 9 -3.95 -9.55 15.96
C GLY A 9 -3.29 -10.01 14.66
N PHE A 10 -2.47 -9.19 14.03
CA PHE A 10 -1.70 -9.56 12.85
C PHE A 10 -0.41 -10.28 13.21
N GLU A 11 -0.24 -11.48 12.69
CA GLU A 11 1.06 -12.17 12.69
C GLU A 11 1.96 -11.56 11.61
N ILE A 12 3.15 -11.12 12.00
CA ILE A 12 4.15 -10.62 11.05
C ILE A 12 5.00 -11.78 10.55
N ILE A 13 4.93 -12.05 9.25
CA ILE A 13 5.83 -12.96 8.56
C ILE A 13 6.97 -12.14 7.95
N PHE A 14 8.17 -12.27 8.50
CA PHE A 14 9.35 -11.61 7.97
C PHE A 14 9.89 -12.34 6.75
N ALA A 15 10.41 -11.58 5.79
CA ALA A 15 11.19 -12.11 4.68
C ALA A 15 12.67 -11.85 4.95
N ASP A 16 13.47 -12.92 5.00
CA ASP A 16 14.92 -12.84 5.25
C ASP A 16 15.73 -12.32 4.04
N SER A 17 15.04 -12.02 2.92
CA SER A 17 15.67 -11.43 1.73
C SER A 17 14.68 -10.60 0.90
N PRO A 18 15.16 -9.63 0.09
CA PRO A 18 14.33 -8.92 -0.88
C PRO A 18 13.65 -9.84 -1.90
N GLN A 19 14.29 -10.96 -2.28
CA GLN A 19 13.73 -11.96 -3.17
C GLN A 19 12.48 -12.62 -2.55
N GLY A 20 12.47 -12.80 -1.23
CA GLY A 20 11.29 -13.22 -0.46
C GLY A 20 10.14 -12.20 -0.48
N LYS A 21 10.42 -10.93 -0.80
CA LYS A 21 9.44 -9.85 -0.98
C LYS A 21 8.97 -9.70 -2.43
N GLY A 22 9.29 -10.64 -3.31
CA GLY A 22 9.16 -10.58 -4.78
C GLY A 22 8.10 -9.64 -5.40
N ARG A 23 6.81 -9.81 -5.08
CA ARG A 23 5.73 -9.00 -5.71
C ARG A 23 5.81 -7.51 -5.35
N ILE A 24 6.16 -7.19 -4.11
CA ILE A 24 6.22 -5.78 -3.68
C ILE A 24 7.45 -5.09 -4.26
N GLU A 25 8.59 -5.78 -4.37
CA GLU A 25 9.81 -5.22 -5.00
C GLU A 25 9.58 -4.89 -6.48
N ARG A 26 8.90 -5.78 -7.24
CA ARG A 26 8.54 -5.49 -8.65
C ARG A 26 7.58 -4.31 -8.77
N SER A 27 6.62 -4.22 -7.85
CA SER A 27 5.66 -3.11 -7.77
C SER A 27 6.38 -1.79 -7.50
N PHE A 28 7.34 -1.78 -6.58
CA PHE A 28 8.12 -0.60 -6.24
C PHE A 28 9.00 -0.10 -7.37
N ASN A 29 9.65 -0.97 -8.15
CA ASN A 29 10.37 -0.53 -9.36
C ASN A 29 9.44 0.21 -10.32
N THR A 30 8.23 -0.32 -10.52
CA THR A 30 7.24 0.32 -11.41
C THR A 30 6.80 1.69 -10.89
N PHE A 31 6.53 1.81 -9.59
CA PHE A 31 6.14 3.09 -9.00
C PHE A 31 7.30 4.11 -9.01
N GLN A 32 8.50 3.71 -8.62
CA GLN A 32 9.65 4.61 -8.54
C GLN A 32 10.07 5.12 -9.91
N ASP A 33 10.01 4.30 -10.95
CA ASP A 33 10.39 4.73 -12.29
C ASP A 33 9.24 5.48 -13.00
N ARG A 34 8.05 4.87 -13.04
CA ARG A 34 6.96 5.33 -13.91
C ARG A 34 6.08 6.39 -13.27
N LEU A 35 5.59 6.15 -12.04
CA LEU A 35 4.69 7.10 -11.38
C LEU A 35 5.39 8.45 -11.17
N ILE A 36 6.65 8.45 -10.74
CA ILE A 36 7.43 9.68 -10.58
C ILE A 36 7.57 10.43 -11.91
N SER A 37 7.85 9.71 -13.01
CA SER A 37 7.98 10.30 -14.34
C SER A 37 6.66 10.91 -14.82
N GLU A 38 5.54 10.22 -14.60
CA GLU A 38 4.21 10.70 -14.96
C GLU A 38 3.77 11.93 -14.15
N LEU A 39 4.04 11.96 -12.84
CA LEU A 39 3.77 13.14 -12.02
C LEU A 39 4.55 14.36 -12.55
N ARG A 40 5.83 14.16 -12.95
CA ARG A 40 6.65 15.22 -13.57
C ARG A 40 6.08 15.69 -14.90
N LEU A 41 5.67 14.78 -15.79
CA LEU A 41 5.06 15.11 -17.08
C LEU A 41 3.75 15.90 -16.93
N ASN A 42 2.94 15.55 -15.93
CA ASN A 42 1.70 16.25 -15.59
C ASN A 42 1.91 17.50 -14.72
N ARG A 43 3.17 17.87 -14.42
CA ARG A 43 3.56 19.03 -13.60
C ARG A 43 2.93 19.04 -12.20
N ILE A 44 2.67 17.86 -11.63
CA ILE A 44 2.11 17.71 -10.29
C ILE A 44 3.24 17.89 -9.26
N LYS A 45 3.02 18.76 -8.27
CA LYS A 45 4.05 19.14 -7.28
C LYS A 45 3.56 19.09 -5.83
N ASP A 46 2.31 18.72 -5.61
CA ASP A 46 1.68 18.67 -4.30
C ASP A 46 1.01 17.31 -4.08
N MET A 47 0.84 16.98 -2.81
CA MET A 47 0.34 15.68 -2.37
C MET A 47 -1.12 15.45 -2.78
N ASP A 48 -1.96 16.47 -2.74
CA ASP A 48 -3.38 16.35 -3.05
C ASP A 48 -3.61 15.99 -4.52
N ASN A 49 -2.92 16.70 -5.43
CA ASN A 49 -2.97 16.41 -6.85
C ASN A 49 -2.28 15.08 -7.19
N ALA A 50 -1.22 14.70 -6.46
CA ALA A 50 -0.58 13.39 -6.64
C ALA A 50 -1.52 12.25 -6.23
N ASN A 51 -2.22 12.38 -5.10
CA ASN A 51 -3.21 11.40 -4.65
C ASN A 51 -4.37 11.29 -5.65
N ARG A 52 -4.87 12.42 -6.14
CA ARG A 52 -5.94 12.43 -7.15
C ARG A 52 -5.49 11.77 -8.45
N TYR A 53 -4.29 12.10 -8.94
CA TYR A 53 -3.72 11.46 -10.13
C TYR A 53 -3.56 9.94 -9.95
N LEU A 54 -3.07 9.51 -8.79
CA LEU A 54 -2.89 8.10 -8.50
C LEU A 54 -4.23 7.33 -8.56
N GLN A 55 -5.27 7.86 -7.91
CA GLN A 55 -6.58 7.22 -7.81
C GLN A 55 -7.37 7.28 -9.11
N ASP A 56 -7.39 8.44 -9.78
CA ASP A 56 -8.31 8.70 -10.89
C ASP A 56 -7.69 8.35 -12.24
N VAL A 57 -6.35 8.39 -12.35
CA VAL A 57 -5.64 8.21 -13.62
C VAL A 57 -4.72 6.99 -13.58
N PHE A 58 -3.68 7.00 -12.74
CA PHE A 58 -2.63 5.99 -12.81
C PHE A 58 -3.14 4.57 -12.52
N ILE A 59 -3.88 4.38 -11.42
CA ILE A 59 -4.41 3.07 -11.05
C ILE A 59 -5.39 2.54 -12.12
N PRO A 60 -6.44 3.29 -12.53
CA PRO A 60 -7.42 2.78 -13.48
C PRO A 60 -6.85 2.52 -14.87
N THR A 61 -5.95 3.39 -15.36
CA THR A 61 -5.50 3.34 -16.76
C THR A 61 -4.28 2.45 -16.98
N PHE A 62 -3.34 2.43 -16.03
CA PHE A 62 -2.11 1.65 -16.18
C PHE A 62 -2.04 0.45 -15.23
N TRP A 63 -2.27 0.65 -13.93
CA TRP A 63 -2.03 -0.43 -12.96
C TRP A 63 -2.94 -1.63 -13.19
N ARG A 64 -4.25 -1.38 -13.33
CA ARG A 64 -5.24 -2.43 -13.55
C ARG A 64 -5.02 -3.21 -14.84
N SER A 65 -4.51 -2.55 -15.88
CA SER A 65 -4.32 -3.14 -17.21
C SER A 65 -2.97 -3.86 -17.39
N HIS A 66 -1.92 -3.44 -16.66
CA HIS A 66 -0.56 -3.95 -16.90
C HIS A 66 0.03 -4.74 -15.71
N ILE A 67 -0.39 -4.45 -14.48
CA ILE A 67 0.31 -4.93 -13.27
C ILE A 67 -0.59 -5.78 -12.37
N GLN A 68 -1.88 -5.45 -12.29
CA GLN A 68 -2.81 -6.11 -11.37
C GLN A 68 -2.86 -7.62 -11.62
N VAL A 69 -2.73 -8.39 -10.54
CA VAL A 69 -2.91 -9.84 -10.54
C VAL A 69 -4.31 -10.14 -10.01
N ILE A 70 -5.12 -10.84 -10.80
CA ILE A 70 -6.48 -11.24 -10.39
C ILE A 70 -6.36 -12.24 -9.24
N SER A 71 -7.14 -12.02 -8.19
CA SER A 71 -7.23 -12.93 -7.05
C SER A 71 -7.82 -14.27 -7.49
N LYS A 72 -7.33 -15.36 -6.91
CA LYS A 72 -7.96 -16.67 -7.11
C LYS A 72 -9.27 -16.80 -6.33
N ASN A 73 -9.38 -16.07 -5.22
CA ASN A 73 -10.58 -15.97 -4.42
C ASN A 73 -11.15 -14.56 -4.53
N ASP A 74 -12.42 -14.45 -4.90
CA ASP A 74 -13.11 -13.16 -5.06
C ASP A 74 -13.81 -12.71 -3.79
N SER A 75 -13.89 -13.56 -2.76
CA SER A 75 -14.41 -13.16 -1.45
C SER A 75 -13.36 -12.36 -0.68
N SER A 76 -13.78 -11.23 -0.13
CA SER A 76 -12.96 -10.45 0.79
C SER A 76 -12.78 -11.20 2.11
N GLU A 77 -11.53 -11.44 2.50
CA GLU A 77 -11.14 -11.90 3.84
C GLU A 77 -10.90 -10.72 4.81
N PHE A 78 -11.03 -9.48 4.34
CA PHE A 78 -10.89 -8.31 5.21
C PHE A 78 -12.05 -8.24 6.21
N THR A 79 -11.71 -8.10 7.48
CA THR A 79 -12.66 -7.89 8.57
C THR A 79 -12.67 -6.42 8.97
N SER A 80 -13.84 -5.89 9.33
CA SER A 80 -13.94 -4.54 9.89
C SER A 80 -13.22 -4.45 11.23
N VAL A 81 -12.66 -3.28 11.55
CA VAL A 81 -12.05 -3.05 12.85
C VAL A 81 -13.15 -3.12 13.93
N PRO A 82 -13.02 -3.98 14.95
CA PRO A 82 -13.98 -4.03 16.06
C PRO A 82 -14.17 -2.66 16.73
N GLU A 83 -15.40 -2.34 17.15
CA GLU A 83 -15.73 -1.01 17.72
C GLU A 83 -14.91 -0.64 18.97
N HIS A 84 -14.47 -1.63 19.73
CA HIS A 84 -13.66 -1.41 20.94
C HIS A 84 -12.19 -1.09 20.64
N ILE A 85 -11.75 -1.22 19.38
CA ILE A 85 -10.38 -0.93 18.96
C ILE A 85 -10.26 0.54 18.52
N ASN A 86 -9.42 1.30 19.23
CA ASN A 86 -9.08 2.66 18.84
C ASN A 86 -7.73 2.68 18.09
N LEU A 87 -7.78 2.87 16.76
CA LEU A 87 -6.60 2.89 15.91
C LEU A 87 -5.62 4.04 16.22
N GLU A 88 -6.07 5.17 16.77
CA GLU A 88 -5.17 6.27 17.12
C GLU A 88 -4.23 5.90 18.26
N ASN A 89 -4.71 5.07 19.20
CA ASN A 89 -3.90 4.56 20.31
C ASN A 89 -2.94 3.45 19.86
N ILE A 90 -3.34 2.67 18.85
CA ILE A 90 -2.55 1.57 18.30
C ILE A 90 -1.46 2.09 17.34
N CYS A 91 -1.83 3.00 16.45
CA CYS A 91 -0.98 3.53 15.38
C CYS A 91 -0.23 4.81 15.78
N CYS A 92 0.12 4.95 17.07
CA CYS A 92 0.94 6.06 17.57
C CYS A 92 2.40 5.66 17.80
N LEU A 93 3.25 6.68 17.92
CA LEU A 93 4.61 6.54 18.44
C LEU A 93 4.55 6.60 19.97
N GLU A 94 4.81 5.48 20.64
CA GLU A 94 5.06 5.52 22.08
C GLU A 94 6.36 6.30 22.32
N ARG A 95 6.26 7.40 23.07
CA ARG A 95 7.44 8.07 23.63
C ARG A 95 7.83 7.28 24.89
N ILE A 96 9.05 6.76 24.90
CA ILE A 96 9.73 6.26 26.11
C ILE A 96 10.10 7.46 26.97
#